data_AF-A0A2N3EEL3-F1
#
_entry.id   AF-A0A2N3EEL3-F1
#
_cell.length_a   1.000
_cell.length_b   1.000
_cell.length_c   1.000
_cell.angle_alpha   90.00
_cell.angle_beta   90.00
_cell.angle_gamma   90.00
#
_symmetry.space_group_name_H-M   'P 1'
#
loop_
_entity.id
_entity.type
_entity.pdbx_description
1 polymer ?
#
loop_
_entity_poly.entity_id
_entity_poly.type
_entity_poly.pdbx_seq_one_letter_code
_entity_poly.pdbx_strand_id
1 'polypeptide(L)' 'MQKIKAIRIEKTGGPETMALREVELGGPKPGEVQVRAKAIGINFIDTYHRSGL' A
#
# COMPACT_ATOMS: atom_id res chain seq x y z
N MET A 1 11.05 12.50 -7.45
CA MET A 1 9.95 11.65 -6.96
C MET A 1 9.47 10.77 -8.11
N GLN A 2 9.23 9.49 -7.86
CA GLN A 2 8.73 8.55 -8.87
C GLN A 2 7.25 8.30 -8.63
N LYS A 3 6.42 8.26 -9.69
CA LYS A 3 5.04 7.76 -9.60
C LYS A 3 5.03 6.24 -9.62
N ILE A 4 4.36 5.63 -8.64
CA ILE A 4 4.13 4.18 -8.57
C ILE A 4 2.64 3.90 -8.38
N LYS A 5 2.21 2.66 -8.66
CA LYS A 5 0.86 2.20 -8.34
C LYS A 5 0.86 1.55 -6.95
N ALA A 6 -0.09 1.93 -6.10
CA ALA A 6 -0.27 1.37 -4.77
C ALA A 6 -1.76 1.21 -4.45
N ILE A 7 -2.11 0.21 -3.64
CA ILE A 7 -3.45 0.10 -3.07
C ILE A 7 -3.57 1.12 -1.93
N ARG A 8 -4.61 1.95 -1.97
CA ARG A 8 -4.93 2.96 -0.96
C ARG A 8 -6.30 2.68 -0.36
N ILE A 9 -6.38 2.86 0.95
CA ILE A 9 -7.60 2.75 1.75
C ILE A 9 -7.85 4.15 2.31
N GLU A 10 -8.74 4.91 1.67
CA GLU A 10 -9.07 6.30 2.07
C GLU A 10 -10.14 6.35 3.18
N LYS A 11 -10.93 5.28 3.29
CA LYS A 11 -11.91 5.05 4.37
C LYS A 11 -11.96 3.58 4.71
N THR A 12 -12.29 3.26 5.95
CA THR A 12 -12.52 1.87 6.37
C THR A 12 -13.84 1.34 5.79
N GLY A 13 -13.97 0.03 5.58
CA GLY A 13 -15.21 -0.54 5.01
C GLY A 13 -15.10 -2.02 4.63
N GLY A 14 -15.66 -2.41 3.48
CA GLY A 14 -15.46 -3.70 2.79
C GLY A 14 -14.37 -3.63 1.70
N PRO A 15 -14.06 -4.73 0.99
CA PRO A 15 -13.00 -4.77 -0.02
C PRO A 15 -13.06 -3.64 -1.07
N GLU A 16 -14.26 -3.12 -1.34
CA GLU A 16 -14.52 -1.98 -2.23
C GLU A 16 -13.83 -0.67 -1.81
N THR A 17 -13.33 -0.55 -0.57
CA THR A 17 -12.57 0.63 -0.14
C THR A 17 -11.10 0.61 -0.57
N MET A 18 -10.60 -0.52 -1.09
CA MET A 18 -9.25 -0.64 -1.67
C MET A 18 -9.24 -0.13 -3.11
N ALA A 19 -8.53 0.96 -3.36
CA ALA A 19 -8.37 1.52 -4.70
C ALA A 19 -6.90 1.48 -5.14
N LEU A 20 -6.65 1.04 -6.38
CA LEU A 20 -5.34 1.22 -7.00
C LEU A 20 -5.18 2.69 -7.40
N ARG A 21 -4.17 3.35 -6.85
CA ARG A 21 -3.87 4.77 -7.07
C ARG A 21 -2.44 4.95 -7.53
N GLU A 22 -2.19 6.00 -8.31
CA GLU A 22 -0.84 6.50 -8.49
C GLU A 22 -0.43 7.33 -7.27
N VAL A 23 0.76 7.09 -6.74
CA VAL A 23 1.32 7.83 -5.60
C VAL A 23 2.76 8.22 -5.88
N GLU A 24 3.19 9.34 -5.30
CA GLU A 24 4.58 9.78 -5.35
C GLU A 24 5.40 9.06 -4.28
N LEU A 25 6.48 8.41 -4.72
CA LEU A 25 7.46 7.75 -3.85
C LEU A 25 8.75 8.57 -3.83
N GLY A 26 9.16 8.97 -2.63
CA GLY A 26 10.48 9.54 -2.35
C GLY A 26 11.58 8.47 -2.41
N GLY A 27 12.84 8.91 -2.46
CA GLY A 27 13.98 7.98 -2.33
C GLY A 27 14.12 7.46 -0.89
N PRO A 28 14.88 6.36 -0.70
CA PRO A 28 15.17 5.84 0.64
C PRO A 28 16.02 6.84 1.44
N LYS A 29 15.84 6.87 2.76
CA LYS A 29 16.67 7.64 3.70
C LYS A 29 17.95 6.86 4.06
N PRO A 30 18.94 7.50 4.74
CA PRO A 30 20.11 6.79 5.24
C PRO A 30 19.71 5.58 6.10
N GLY A 31 20.21 4.39 5.74
CA GLY A 31 19.90 3.12 6.41
C GLY A 31 18.68 2.37 5.86
N GLU A 32 17.95 2.92 4.89
CA GLU A 32 16.82 2.27 4.23
C GLU A 32 17.19 1.69 2.86
N VAL A 33 16.43 0.71 2.39
CA VAL A 33 16.50 0.18 1.03
C VAL A 33 15.16 0.35 0.33
N GLN A 34 15.21 0.59 -0.98
CA GLN A 34 14.01 0.63 -1.81
C GLN A 34 13.89 -0.67 -2.61
N VAL A 35 12.75 -1.35 -2.48
CA VAL A 35 12.49 -2.64 -3.14
C VAL A 35 11.42 -2.48 -4.21
N ARG A 36 11.66 -3.04 -5.39
CA ARG A 36 10.63 -3.20 -6.42
C ARG A 36 9.85 -4.49 -6.18
N ALA A 37 8.61 -4.38 -5.71
CA ALA A 37 7.73 -5.53 -5.50
C ALA A 37 7.43 -6.24 -6.84
N LYS A 38 7.80 -7.52 -6.95
CA LYS A 38 7.37 -8.42 -8.05
C LYS A 38 6.12 -9.23 -7.68
N ALA A 39 5.96 -9.51 -6.39
CA ALA A 39 4.81 -10.17 -5.80
C ALA A 39 4.61 -9.61 -4.37
N ILE A 40 3.39 -9.70 -3.85
CA ILE A 40 3.01 -9.26 -2.50
C ILE A 40 2.18 -10.37 -1.87
N GLY A 41 2.51 -10.77 -0.65
CA GLY A 41 1.71 -11.73 0.12
C GLY A 41 0.48 -11.06 0.72
N ILE A 42 -0.66 -11.76 0.69
CA ILE A 42 -1.90 -11.34 1.34
C ILE A 42 -2.04 -12.15 2.63
N ASN A 43 -2.28 -11.47 3.74
CA ASN A 43 -2.46 -12.05 5.06
C ASN A 43 -3.86 -11.73 5.59
N PHE A 44 -4.38 -12.57 6.49
CA PHE A 44 -5.71 -12.34 7.07
C PHE A 44 -5.81 -11.00 7.82
N ILE A 45 -4.70 -10.54 8.42
CA ILE A 45 -4.60 -9.24 9.11
C ILE A 45 -4.87 -8.04 8.18
N ASP A 46 -4.70 -8.17 6.87
CA ASP A 46 -4.98 -7.09 5.92
C ASP A 46 -6.47 -6.70 5.93
N THR A 47 -7.34 -7.64 6.30
CA THR A 47 -8.77 -7.36 6.48
C THR A 47 -9.02 -6.39 7.62
N TYR A 48 -8.23 -6.46 8.71
CA TYR A 48 -8.37 -5.64 9.91
C TYR A 48 -7.99 -4.19 9.58
N HIS A 49 -6.84 -4.02 8.94
CA HIS A 49 -6.37 -2.71 8.47
C HIS A 49 -7.39 -2.01 7.57
N ARG A 50 -8.09 -2.76 6.70
CA ARG A 50 -9.09 -2.18 5.79
C ARG A 50 -10.46 -2.00 6.44
N SER A 51 -10.86 -2.87 7.36
CA SER A 51 -12.14 -2.73 8.08
C SER A 51 -12.09 -1.72 9.22
N GLY A 52 -10.89 -1.30 9.65
CA GLY A 52 -10.70 -0.39 10.77
C GLY A 52 -10.72 -1.07 12.14
N LEU A 53 -10.30 -2.33 12.20
CA LEU A 53 -10.14 -3.12 13.43
C LEU A 53 -8.70 -3.09 13.91
#